data_AF-A0A529HT20-F1
#
_entry.id   AF-A0A529HT20-F1
#
_cell.length_a   1.000
_cell.length_b   1.000
_cell.length_c   1.000
_cell.angle_alpha   90.00
_cell.angle_beta   90.00
_cell.angle_gamma   90.00
#
_symmetry.space_group_name_H-M   'P 1'
#
loop_
_entity.id
_entity.type
_entity.pdbx_description
1 polymer ?
#
loop_
_entity_poly.entity_id
_entity_poly.type
_entity_poly.pdbx_seq_one_letter_code
_entity_poly.pdbx_strand_id
1 'polypeptide(L)' 'MIDLTLQTVFMLTAAAFAAGFVDSIAGGGGLITIPALLLAGFSPVAALGTNKLQGMFGSGSATIHYAANGQVDL' A
#
# COMPACT_ATOMS: atom_id res chain seq x y z
N MET A 1 6.22 -10.63 -26.72
CA MET A 1 4.86 -10.28 -26.27
C MET A 1 4.95 -10.07 -24.78
N ILE A 2 4.64 -8.88 -24.27
CA ILE A 2 4.59 -8.68 -22.81
C ILE A 2 3.44 -9.56 -22.31
N ASP A 3 3.73 -10.52 -21.42
CA ASP A 3 2.72 -11.37 -20.82
C ASP A 3 1.70 -10.52 -20.05
N LEU A 4 0.41 -10.82 -20.20
CA LEU A 4 -0.70 -10.17 -19.46
C LEU A 4 -0.41 -10.09 -17.96
N THR A 5 0.24 -11.10 -17.40
CA THR A 5 0.70 -11.14 -16.01
C THR A 5 1.67 -10.01 -15.67
N LEU A 6 2.65 -9.74 -16.52
CA LEU A 6 3.66 -8.70 -16.28
C LEU A 6 3.03 -7.31 -16.31
N GLN A 7 2.08 -7.10 -17.22
CA GLN A 7 1.33 -5.84 -17.32
C GLN A 7 0.51 -5.59 -16.06
N THR A 8 -0.21 -6.60 -15.55
CA THR A 8 -0.98 -6.50 -14.31
C THR A 8 -0.10 -6.17 -13.10
N VAL A 9 1.05 -6.82 -12.97
CA VAL A 9 2.02 -6.52 -11.90
C VAL A 9 2.45 -5.06 -11.96
N PHE A 10 2.81 -4.57 -13.15
CA PHE A 10 3.25 -3.19 -13.32
C PHE A 10 2.16 -2.17 -12.94
N MET A 11 0.90 -2.43 -13.33
CA MET A 11 -0.23 -1.59 -12.94
C MET A 11 -0.47 -1.61 -11.43
N LEU A 12 -0.42 -2.78 -10.81
CA LEU A 12 -0.60 -2.92 -9.36
C LEU A 12 0.53 -2.23 -8.59
N THR A 13 1.77 -2.32 -9.06
CA THR A 13 2.91 -1.60 -8.49
C THR A 13 2.71 -0.09 -8.59
N ALA A 14 2.29 0.43 -9.75
CA ALA A 14 1.99 1.85 -9.92
C ALA A 14 0.85 2.32 -9.00
N ALA A 15 -0.22 1.52 -8.89
CA ALA A 15 -1.34 1.81 -8.00
C ALA A 15 -0.91 1.81 -6.52
N ALA A 16 -0.08 0.84 -6.11
CA ALA A 16 0.45 0.78 -4.74
C ALA A 16 1.38 1.96 -4.43
N PHE A 17 2.18 2.41 -5.39
CA PHE A 17 3.03 3.59 -5.22
C PHE A 17 2.20 4.88 -5.07
N ALA A 18 1.21 5.07 -5.95
CA ALA A 18 0.27 6.19 -5.83
C ALA A 18 -0.50 6.15 -4.50
N ALA A 19 -0.94 4.97 -4.08
CA ALA A 19 -1.59 4.79 -2.79
C ALA A 19 -0.69 5.16 -1.61
N GLY A 20 0.57 4.72 -1.60
CA GLY A 20 1.53 5.08 -0.55
C GLY A 20 1.83 6.58 -0.51
N PHE A 21 1.87 7.25 -1.66
CA PHE A 21 2.01 8.71 -1.73
C PHE A 21 0.79 9.44 -1.16
N VAL A 22 -0.43 8.98 -1.46
CA VAL A 22 -1.65 9.56 -0.88
C VAL A 22 -1.72 9.28 0.62
N ASP A 23 -1.35 8.07 1.04
CA ASP A 23 -1.36 7.64 2.44
C ASP A 23 -0.41 8.48 3.30
N SER A 24 0.75 8.89 2.77
CA SER A 24 1.67 9.76 3.49
C SER A 24 1.18 11.20 3.68
N ILE A 25 0.23 11.66 2.86
CA ILE A 25 -0.33 13.02 2.92
C ILE A 25 -1.62 13.07 3.75
N ALA A 26 -2.59 12.22 3.41
CA ALA A 26 -3.95 12.28 3.95
C ALA A 26 -4.35 11.02 4.75
N GLY A 27 -3.55 9.95 4.64
CA GLY A 27 -3.93 8.62 5.08
C GLY A 27 -4.97 7.96 4.17
N GLY A 28 -5.18 6.66 4.36
CA GLY A 28 -6.24 5.90 3.68
C GLY A 28 -5.83 5.33 2.32
N GLY A 29 -4.55 5.05 2.06
CA GLY A 29 -4.07 4.42 0.83
C GLY A 29 -4.78 3.11 0.46
N GLY A 30 -5.39 2.45 1.45
CA GLY A 30 -6.25 1.28 1.24
C GLY A 30 -7.48 1.52 0.36
N LEU A 31 -7.97 2.76 0.27
CA LEU A 31 -9.05 3.15 -0.64
C LEU A 31 -8.63 3.03 -2.12
N ILE A 32 -7.33 3.01 -2.41
CA ILE A 32 -6.77 2.84 -3.75
C ILE A 32 -6.35 1.39 -3.98
N THR A 33 -5.64 0.78 -3.03
CA THR A 33 -5.07 -0.58 -3.21
C THR A 33 -6.11 -1.68 -3.16
N ILE A 34 -7.15 -1.57 -2.33
CA ILE A 34 -8.20 -2.59 -2.25
C ILE A 34 -8.97 -2.67 -3.59
N PRO A 35 -9.52 -1.58 -4.16
CA PRO A 35 -10.19 -1.66 -5.46
C PRO A 35 -9.26 -2.12 -6.57
N ALA A 36 -7.99 -1.69 -6.60
CA ALA A 36 -7.04 -2.13 -7.61
C ALA A 36 -6.79 -3.65 -7.58
N LEU A 37 -6.64 -4.23 -6.38
CA LEU A 37 -6.46 -5.67 -6.22
C LEU A 37 -7.74 -6.45 -6.57
N LEU A 38 -8.91 -5.96 -6.18
CA LEU A 38 -10.19 -6.57 -6.55
C LEU A 38 -10.42 -6.56 -8.07
N LEU A 39 -10.10 -5.45 -8.74
CA LEU A 39 -10.19 -5.33 -10.21
C LEU A 39 -9.18 -6.24 -10.92
N ALA A 40 -8.02 -6.51 -10.30
CA ALA A 40 -7.05 -7.48 -10.78
C ALA A 40 -7.44 -8.95 -10.51
N GLY A 41 -8.62 -9.20 -9.91
CA GLY A 41 -9.19 -10.53 -9.69
C GLY A 41 -8.74 -11.22 -8.39
N PHE A 42 -8.10 -10.50 -7.47
CA PHE A 42 -7.76 -11.06 -6.17
C PHE A 42 -9.01 -11.23 -5.30
N SER A 43 -9.02 -12.26 -4.45
CA SER A 43 -10.12 -12.46 -3.49
C SER A 43 -10.18 -11.29 -2.48
N PRO A 44 -11.35 -10.98 -1.91
CA PRO A 44 -11.47 -9.95 -0.88
C PRO A 44 -10.55 -10.17 0.32
N VAL A 45 -10.35 -11.43 0.72
CA VAL A 45 -9.43 -11.80 1.81
C VAL A 45 -7.98 -11.47 1.45
N ALA A 46 -7.56 -11.80 0.23
CA ALA A 46 -6.21 -11.47 -0.25
C ALA A 46 -6.02 -9.95 -0.35
N ALA A 47 -7.00 -9.22 -0.92
CA ALA A 47 -6.93 -7.77 -1.04
C ALA A 47 -6.84 -7.07 0.33
N LEU A 48 -7.67 -7.48 1.30
CA LEU A 48 -7.62 -6.96 2.66
C LEU A 48 -6.31 -7.32 3.36
N GLY A 49 -5.82 -8.55 3.20
CA GLY A 49 -4.55 -9.01 3.76
C GLY A 49 -3.36 -8.22 3.22
N THR A 50 -3.27 -8.04 1.90
CA THR A 50 -2.21 -7.24 1.25
C THR A 50 -2.27 -5.79 1.70
N ASN A 51 -3.46 -5.18 1.78
CA ASN A 51 -3.60 -3.81 2.26
C ASN A 51 -3.18 -3.68 3.73
N LYS A 52 -3.50 -4.65 4.60
CA LYS A 52 -3.07 -4.63 6.01
C LYS A 52 -1.56 -4.72 6.14
N LEU A 53 -0.92 -5.59 5.37
CA LEU A 53 0.54 -5.71 5.34
C LEU A 53 1.18 -4.38 4.91
N GLN A 54 0.68 -3.74 3.85
CA GLN A 54 1.16 -2.44 3.39
C GLN A 54 1.01 -1.36 4.47
N GLY A 55 -0.16 -1.29 5.12
CA GLY A 55 -0.40 -0.37 6.22
C GLY A 55 0.54 -0.58 7.41
N MET A 56 0.91 -1.82 7.74
CA MET A 56 1.89 -2.10 8.79
C MET A 56 3.27 -1.50 8.49
N PHE A 57 3.73 -1.60 7.24
CA PHE A 57 4.99 -0.96 6.83
C PHE A 57 4.89 0.57 6.83
N GLY A 58 3.74 1.12 6.39
CA GLY A 58 3.46 2.55 6.47
C GLY A 58 3.54 3.08 7.90
N SER A 59 2.77 2.49 8.82
CA SER A 59 2.82 2.86 10.24
C SER A 59 4.19 2.60 10.87
N GLY A 60 4.84 1.47 10.55
CA GLY A 60 6.18 1.16 11.07
C GLY A 60 7.24 2.19 10.66
N SER A 61 7.25 2.59 9.38
CA SER A 61 8.16 3.63 8.88
C SER A 61 7.87 4.99 9.50
N ALA A 62 6.61 5.36 9.67
CA ALA A 62 6.20 6.57 10.36
C ALA A 62 6.70 6.55 11.82
N THR A 63 6.49 5.45 12.55
CA THR A 63 6.96 5.29 13.93
C THR A 63 8.48 5.43 14.02
N ILE A 64 9.25 4.79 13.13
CA ILE A 64 10.71 4.93 13.09
C ILE A 64 11.12 6.37 12.83
N HIS A 65 10.46 7.05 11.89
CA HIS A 65 10.74 8.44 11.56
C HIS A 65 10.46 9.38 12.73
N TYR A 66 9.29 9.26 13.37
CA TYR A 66 8.92 10.06 14.54
C TYR A 66 9.86 9.79 15.72
N ALA A 67 10.23 8.53 15.96
CA ALA A 67 11.17 8.17 17.03
C ALA A 67 12.57 8.76 16.78
N ALA A 68 13.08 8.67 15.55
CA ALA A 68 14.39 9.23 15.19
C ALA A 68 14.46 10.76 15.34
N ASN A 69 13.32 11.45 15.22
CA ASN A 69 13.22 12.90 15.39
C ASN A 69 12.89 13.35 16.82
N GLY A 70 12.87 12.43 17.80
CA GLY A 70 12.53 12.75 19.19
C GLY A 70 11.07 13.15 19.40
N GLN A 71 10.17 12.78 18.49
CA GLN A 71 8.73 13.07 18.56
C GLN A 71 7.93 11.94 19.24
N VAL A 72 8.62 10.90 19.72
CA VAL A 72 8.05 9.79 20.49
C VAL A 72 8.64 9.84 21.89
N ASP A 73 7.78 9.87 22.90
CA ASP A 73 8.15 9.69 24.31
C ASP A 73 8.34 8.19 24.56
N LEU A 74 9.59 7.78 24.75
CA LEU A 74 10.02 6.37 24.90
C LEU A 74 10.25 6.01 26.37
#